data_AF-A0A8C9U9R2-F1
#
_entry.id   AF-A0A8C9U9R2-F1
#
_cell.length_a   1.000
_cell.length_b   1.000
_cell.length_c   1.000
_cell.angle_alpha   90.00
_cell.angle_beta   90.00
_cell.angle_gamma   90.00
#
_symmetry.space_group_name_H-M   'P 1'
#
loop_
_entity.id
_entity.type
_entity.pdbx_description
1 polymer ?
#
loop_
_entity_poly.entity_id
_entity_poly.type
_entity_poly.pdbx_seq_one_letter_code
_entity_poly.pdbx_strand_id
1 'polypeptide(L)'
;VMAAPEEEAALILVPPQALVTDLYHFRDTLPSRDPAHDHTQDHTHDHAQDPTQDPLVAEMERTLKLMEQIHGGGVAWKALVLRARALGVAPEVGGARAELALGHALKLDPALGVAWRQLGEQRWGRTPRRGASSHGP
;
A
#
# COMPACT_ATOMS: atom_id res chain seq x y z
N VAL A 1 -29.73 16.28 -1.51
CA VAL A 1 -29.43 15.27 -0.46
C VAL A 1 -28.39 15.91 0.45
N MET A 2 -28.76 16.22 1.69
CA MET A 2 -27.82 16.77 2.67
C MET A 2 -27.16 15.57 3.35
N ALA A 3 -25.88 15.30 3.04
CA ALA A 3 -25.11 14.31 3.77
C ALA A 3 -25.03 14.76 5.24
N ALA A 4 -25.36 13.85 6.16
CA ALA A 4 -25.47 14.16 7.58
C ALA A 4 -24.10 14.62 8.12
N PRO A 5 -24.04 15.71 8.93
CA PRO A 5 -22.79 16.19 9.54
C PRO A 5 -22.14 15.16 10.48
N GLU A 6 -22.84 14.07 10.78
CA GLU A 6 -22.45 13.02 11.71
C GLU A 6 -21.45 12.04 11.08
N GLU A 7 -21.57 11.73 9.78
CA GLU A 7 -20.57 10.94 9.06
C GLU A 7 -19.27 11.74 8.84
N GLU A 8 -19.39 13.04 8.59
CA GLU A 8 -18.23 13.93 8.44
C GLU A 8 -17.48 14.09 9.77
N ALA A 9 -18.22 14.19 10.90
CA ALA A 9 -17.64 14.18 12.25
C ALA A 9 -17.04 12.82 12.64
N ALA A 10 -17.63 11.70 12.21
CA ALA A 10 -17.09 10.37 12.44
C ALA A 10 -15.76 10.16 11.69
N LEU A 11 -15.65 10.67 10.46
CA LEU A 11 -14.40 10.65 9.69
C LEU A 11 -13.30 11.48 10.35
N ILE A 12 -13.63 12.60 11.00
CA ILE A 12 -12.67 13.45 11.75
C ILE A 12 -12.05 12.72 12.95
N LEU A 13 -12.73 11.71 13.49
CA LEU A 13 -12.27 10.93 14.66
C LEU A 13 -11.43 9.70 14.31
N VAL A 14 -11.41 9.26 13.04
CA VAL A 14 -10.61 8.09 12.65
C VAL A 14 -9.14 8.51 12.51
N PRO A 15 -8.23 7.97 13.33
CA PRO A 15 -6.82 8.29 13.18
C PRO A 15 -6.30 7.71 11.86
N PRO A 16 -5.47 8.45 11.09
CA PRO A 16 -4.96 7.98 9.80
C PRO A 16 -4.12 6.70 9.91
N GLN A 17 -3.65 6.35 11.12
CA GLN A 17 -2.99 5.07 11.37
C GLN A 17 -3.98 3.88 11.35
N ALA A 18 -5.22 4.07 11.79
CA ALA A 18 -6.25 3.03 11.77
C ALA A 18 -6.62 2.68 10.34
N LEU A 19 -6.83 3.69 9.47
CA LEU A 19 -7.10 3.47 8.05
C LEU A 19 -6.03 2.63 7.35
N VAL A 20 -4.75 2.91 7.62
CA VAL A 20 -3.66 2.09 7.08
C VAL A 20 -3.67 0.68 7.68
N THR A 21 -4.00 0.53 8.96
CA THR A 21 -4.08 -0.78 9.61
C THR A 21 -5.20 -1.62 8.99
N ASP A 22 -6.37 -1.03 8.79
CA ASP A 22 -7.52 -1.67 8.14
C ASP A 22 -7.21 -2.04 6.70
N LEU A 23 -6.48 -1.20 5.96
CA LEU A 23 -6.02 -1.51 4.60
C LEU A 23 -5.11 -2.75 4.55
N TYR A 24 -4.21 -2.90 5.52
CA TYR A 24 -3.36 -4.10 5.62
C TYR A 24 -4.18 -5.34 6.02
N HIS A 25 -5.15 -5.19 6.92
CA HIS A 25 -6.09 -6.27 7.23
C HIS A 25 -6.88 -6.69 5.99
N PHE A 26 -7.42 -5.74 5.23
CA PHE A 26 -8.13 -6.01 3.99
C PHE A 26 -7.28 -6.82 3.01
N ARG A 27 -6.03 -6.39 2.77
CA ARG A 27 -5.06 -7.15 1.97
C ARG A 27 -4.92 -8.60 2.45
N ASP A 28 -4.78 -8.79 3.76
CA ASP A 28 -4.58 -10.11 4.35
C ASP A 28 -5.83 -10.99 4.32
N THR A 29 -7.02 -10.40 4.17
CA THR A 29 -8.28 -11.13 3.96
C THR A 29 -8.54 -11.51 2.50
N LEU A 30 -7.86 -10.87 1.54
CA LEU A 30 -7.95 -11.28 0.14
C LEU A 30 -7.33 -12.68 0.01
N PRO A 31 -7.93 -13.59 -0.80
CA PRO A 31 -7.33 -14.87 -1.08
C PRO A 31 -5.91 -14.61 -1.59
N SER A 32 -4.91 -15.20 -0.90
CA SER A 32 -3.52 -15.08 -1.34
C SER A 32 -3.47 -15.49 -2.79
N ARG A 33 -2.97 -14.60 -3.67
CA ARG A 33 -2.50 -14.98 -5.01
C ARG A 33 -1.28 -15.90 -4.82
N ASP A 34 -1.51 -17.09 -4.30
CA ASP A 34 -0.52 -18.14 -4.25
C ASP A 34 -0.56 -18.82 -5.62
N PRO A 35 0.47 -18.65 -6.48
CA PRO A 35 0.49 -19.30 -7.78
C PRO A 35 0.62 -20.83 -7.67
N ALA A 36 0.75 -21.40 -6.47
CA ALA A 36 0.94 -22.84 -6.26
C ALA A 36 -0.36 -23.63 -6.01
N HIS A 37 -1.55 -23.00 -5.96
CA HIS A 37 -2.81 -23.69 -5.65
C HIS A 37 -3.93 -23.49 -6.68
N ASP A 38 -3.59 -23.55 -7.97
CA ASP A 38 -4.58 -23.95 -8.97
C ASP A 38 -3.96 -24.82 -10.07
N HIS A 39 -3.75 -26.09 -9.73
CA HIS A 39 -3.42 -27.14 -10.69
C HIS A 39 -4.68 -27.91 -11.09
N THR A 40 -5.83 -27.27 -11.29
CA THR A 40 -6.96 -27.91 -12.01
C THR A 40 -7.91 -26.88 -12.62
N GLN A 41 -7.46 -26.03 -13.54
CA GLN A 41 -8.35 -25.63 -14.62
C GLN A 41 -7.60 -25.25 -15.89
N ASP A 42 -7.65 -26.19 -16.83
CA ASP A 42 -7.52 -25.98 -18.26
C ASP A 42 -8.50 -24.90 -18.70
N HIS A 43 -8.09 -23.62 -18.70
CA HIS A 43 -8.66 -22.59 -19.57
C HIS A 43 -7.57 -21.57 -19.93
N THR A 44 -7.04 -21.76 -21.13
CA THR A 44 -6.48 -20.75 -22.01
C THR A 44 -7.26 -19.42 -21.91
N HIS A 45 -6.77 -18.48 -21.11
CA HIS A 45 -6.88 -17.03 -21.36
C HIS A 45 -5.85 -16.31 -20.51
N ASP A 46 -4.80 -15.85 -21.18
CA ASP A 46 -3.85 -14.84 -20.72
C ASP A 46 -4.61 -13.53 -20.50
N HIS A 47 -5.32 -13.42 -19.38
CA HIS A 47 -5.83 -12.14 -18.92
C HIS A 47 -4.76 -11.52 -18.02
N ALA A 48 -3.92 -10.69 -18.63
CA ALA A 48 -3.25 -9.60 -17.93
C ALA A 48 -4.34 -8.77 -17.25
N GLN A 49 -4.67 -9.15 -16.02
CA GLN A 49 -5.72 -8.54 -15.23
C GLN A 49 -5.33 -7.08 -15.01
N ASP A 50 -6.12 -6.16 -15.57
CA ASP A 50 -5.85 -4.73 -15.47
C ASP A 50 -5.65 -4.37 -13.98
N PRO A 51 -4.49 -3.82 -13.59
CA PRO A 51 -4.21 -3.50 -12.19
C PRO A 51 -5.17 -2.45 -11.62
N THR A 52 -5.91 -1.72 -12.46
CA THR A 52 -6.97 -0.80 -12.04
C THR A 52 -8.26 -1.50 -11.64
N GLN A 53 -8.45 -2.77 -12.01
CA GLN A 53 -9.56 -3.62 -11.54
C GLN A 53 -9.20 -4.45 -10.31
N ASP A 54 -8.01 -4.26 -9.75
CA ASP A 54 -7.59 -4.95 -8.53
C ASP A 54 -8.32 -4.33 -7.31
N PRO A 55 -9.14 -5.10 -6.57
CA PRO A 55 -9.85 -4.59 -5.40
C PRO A 55 -8.89 -4.02 -4.34
N LEU A 56 -7.65 -4.51 -4.28
CA LEU A 56 -6.62 -3.97 -3.40
C LEU A 56 -6.19 -2.56 -3.80
N VAL A 57 -6.06 -2.30 -5.10
CA VAL A 57 -5.69 -0.97 -5.63
C VAL A 57 -6.83 0.02 -5.40
N ALA A 58 -8.08 -0.40 -5.61
CA ALA A 58 -9.24 0.42 -5.34
C ALA A 58 -9.34 0.83 -3.85
N GLU A 59 -9.14 -0.12 -2.94
CA GLU A 59 -9.19 0.16 -1.50
C GLU A 59 -7.99 0.99 -1.01
N MET A 60 -6.82 0.82 -1.64
CA MET A 60 -5.66 1.68 -1.43
C MET A 60 -5.95 3.13 -1.83
N GLU A 61 -6.46 3.38 -3.04
CA GLU A 61 -6.79 4.74 -3.52
C GLU A 61 -7.90 5.39 -2.67
N ARG A 62 -8.90 4.61 -2.24
CA ARG A 62 -9.93 5.05 -1.29
C ARG A 62 -9.30 5.51 0.02
N THR A 63 -8.41 4.70 0.59
CA THR A 63 -7.70 4.99 1.85
C THR A 63 -6.87 6.27 1.73
N LEU A 64 -6.14 6.45 0.62
CA LEU A 64 -5.37 7.67 0.36
C LEU A 64 -6.24 8.92 0.35
N LYS A 65 -7.40 8.84 -0.31
CA LYS A 65 -8.37 9.94 -0.36
C LYS A 65 -8.94 10.28 1.03
N LEU A 66 -9.21 9.27 1.87
CA LEU A 66 -9.66 9.50 3.24
C LEU A 66 -8.57 10.16 4.09
N MET A 67 -7.32 9.72 3.95
CA MET A 67 -6.18 10.31 4.68
C MET A 67 -5.90 11.77 4.31
N GLU A 68 -6.17 12.17 3.06
CA GLU A 68 -6.08 13.57 2.61
C GLU A 68 -7.17 14.45 3.25
N GLN A 69 -8.38 13.91 3.44
CA GLN A 69 -9.51 14.64 4.05
C GLN A 69 -9.34 14.84 5.56
N ILE A 70 -8.69 13.90 6.25
CA ILE A 70 -8.46 13.95 7.71
C ILE A 70 -7.31 14.92 8.07
N HIS A 71 -6.60 15.48 7.08
CA HIS A 71 -5.40 16.28 7.32
C HIS A 71 -5.70 17.69 7.87
N GLY A 72 -5.93 17.79 9.19
CA GLY A 72 -6.30 19.03 9.88
C GLY A 72 -5.30 19.63 10.89
N GLY A 73 -4.08 19.09 11.07
CA GLY A 73 -3.12 19.69 12.01
C GLY A 73 -1.94 18.84 12.49
N GLY A 74 -1.56 17.78 11.75
CA GLY A 74 -0.47 16.87 12.13
C GLY A 74 0.91 17.30 11.63
N VAL A 75 1.95 16.61 12.09
CA VAL A 75 3.33 16.80 11.60
C VAL A 75 3.44 16.29 10.16
N ALA A 76 3.81 17.16 9.22
CA ALA A 76 3.78 16.87 7.77
C ALA A 76 4.55 15.60 7.37
N TRP A 77 5.68 15.28 7.99
CA TRP A 77 6.42 14.05 7.68
C TRP A 77 5.65 12.77 8.06
N LYS A 78 4.84 12.80 9.14
CA LYS A 78 4.04 11.65 9.56
C LYS A 78 2.97 11.32 8.53
N ALA A 79 2.38 12.35 7.92
CA ALA A 79 1.44 12.22 6.81
C ALA A 79 2.06 11.44 5.64
N LEU A 80 3.26 11.85 5.25
CA LEU A 80 4.00 11.29 4.13
C LEU A 80 4.41 9.83 4.39
N VAL A 81 4.85 9.51 5.60
CA VAL A 81 5.17 8.13 5.98
C VAL A 81 3.93 7.23 5.96
N LEU A 82 2.79 7.72 6.45
CA LEU A 82 1.54 6.95 6.39
C LEU A 82 1.07 6.76 4.95
N ARG A 83 1.19 7.80 4.12
CA ARG A 83 0.86 7.73 2.68
C ARG A 83 1.72 6.67 1.99
N ALA A 84 3.02 6.68 2.24
CA ALA A 84 3.94 5.68 1.69
C ALA A 84 3.59 4.27 2.13
N ARG A 85 3.15 4.10 3.38
CA ARG A 85 2.72 2.81 3.92
C ARG A 85 1.44 2.30 3.24
N ALA A 86 0.44 3.16 3.03
CA ALA A 86 -0.76 2.80 2.26
C ALA A 86 -0.41 2.39 0.82
N LEU A 87 0.46 3.16 0.16
CA LEU A 87 0.96 2.85 -1.19
C LEU A 87 1.78 1.55 -1.26
N GLY A 88 2.36 1.12 -0.14
CA GLY A 88 3.09 -0.13 -0.02
C GLY A 88 2.22 -1.38 -0.04
N VAL A 89 0.90 -1.26 0.06
CA VAL A 89 -0.01 -2.41 0.00
C VAL A 89 -0.07 -3.04 -1.40
N ALA A 90 0.04 -2.19 -2.44
CA ALA A 90 0.04 -2.59 -3.84
C ALA A 90 1.33 -2.05 -4.52
N PRO A 91 2.48 -2.71 -4.31
CA PRO A 91 3.80 -2.18 -4.71
C PRO A 91 3.96 -2.00 -6.22
N GLU A 92 3.22 -2.75 -7.04
CA GLU A 92 3.22 -2.62 -8.50
C GLU A 92 2.64 -1.27 -8.98
N VAL A 93 1.68 -0.72 -8.25
CA VAL A 93 0.97 0.52 -8.60
C VAL A 93 1.40 1.71 -7.73
N GLY A 94 1.69 1.44 -6.45
CA GLY A 94 2.01 2.43 -5.44
C GLY A 94 3.50 2.60 -5.15
N GLY A 95 4.36 1.68 -5.58
CA GLY A 95 5.78 1.65 -5.18
C GLY A 95 6.54 2.95 -5.47
N ALA A 96 6.48 3.44 -6.71
CA ALA A 96 7.16 4.69 -7.09
C ALA A 96 6.62 5.91 -6.32
N ARG A 97 5.30 5.94 -6.07
CA ARG A 97 4.65 6.99 -5.28
C ARG A 97 5.04 6.91 -3.80
N ALA A 98 5.21 5.69 -3.27
CA ALA A 98 5.67 5.45 -1.90
C ALA A 98 7.10 5.95 -1.71
N GLU A 99 7.99 5.67 -2.66
CA GLU A 99 9.37 6.17 -2.64
C GLU A 99 9.44 7.69 -2.63
N LEU A 100 8.65 8.35 -3.48
CA LEU A 100 8.57 9.81 -3.53
C LEU A 100 8.08 10.39 -2.20
N ALA A 101 7.03 9.80 -1.61
CA ALA A 101 6.50 10.22 -0.32
C ALA A 101 7.53 10.07 0.82
N LEU A 102 8.26 8.95 0.86
CA LEU A 102 9.35 8.73 1.83
C LEU A 102 10.51 9.70 1.61
N GLY A 103 10.89 9.96 0.36
CA GLY A 103 11.91 10.95 0.02
C GLY A 103 11.53 12.36 0.49
N HIS A 104 10.24 12.73 0.38
CA HIS A 104 9.75 13.99 0.92
C HIS A 104 9.73 14.00 2.46
N ALA A 105 9.37 12.89 3.10
CA ALA A 105 9.43 12.79 4.56
C ALA A 105 10.86 12.97 5.08
N LEU A 106 11.85 12.36 4.41
CA LEU A 106 13.27 12.46 4.76
C LEU A 106 13.86 13.86 4.49
N LYS A 107 13.35 14.59 3.51
CA LYS A 107 13.70 16.01 3.31
C LYS A 107 13.22 16.90 4.46
N LEU A 108 12.08 16.56 5.07
CA LEU A 108 11.54 17.29 6.21
C LEU A 108 12.23 16.91 7.52
N ASP A 109 12.52 15.62 7.70
CA ASP A 109 13.24 15.10 8.86
C ASP A 109 14.15 13.92 8.44
N PRO A 110 15.47 14.18 8.27
CA PRO A 110 16.41 13.15 7.84
C PRO A 110 16.74 12.14 8.95
N ALA A 111 16.39 12.42 10.22
CA ALA A 111 16.61 11.52 11.35
C ALA A 111 15.54 10.42 11.46
N LEU A 112 14.55 10.40 10.56
CA LEU A 112 13.50 9.39 10.50
C LEU A 112 14.03 8.03 10.06
N GLY A 113 14.61 7.27 11.00
CA GLY A 113 15.07 5.91 10.75
C GLY A 113 13.99 4.98 10.18
N VAL A 114 12.72 5.21 10.53
CA VAL A 114 11.59 4.46 9.96
C VAL A 114 11.40 4.69 8.46
N ALA A 115 11.61 5.93 7.99
CA ALA A 115 11.45 6.26 6.57
C ALA A 115 12.61 5.69 5.74
N TRP A 116 13.84 5.73 6.27
CA TRP A 116 15.00 5.06 5.67
C TRP A 116 14.80 3.55 5.56
N ARG A 117 14.30 2.91 6.63
CA ARG A 117 14.02 1.48 6.63
C ARG A 117 12.99 1.11 5.57
N GLN A 118 11.86 1.81 5.53
CA GLN A 118 10.81 1.56 4.52
C GLN A 118 11.29 1.81 3.10
N LEU A 119 12.08 2.86 2.87
CA LEU A 119 12.65 3.13 1.54
C LEU A 119 13.57 2.00 1.12
N GLY A 120 14.33 1.44 2.06
CA GLY A 120 15.16 0.29 1.82
C GLY A 120 14.36 -0.98 1.51
N GLU A 121 13.29 -1.26 2.26
CA GLU A 121 12.39 -2.39 1.98
C GLU A 121 11.77 -2.28 0.57
N GLN A 122 11.37 -1.07 0.14
CA GLN A 122 10.83 -0.84 -1.20
C GLN A 122 11.85 -1.10 -2.32
N ARG A 123 13.10 -0.70 -2.11
CA ARG A 123 14.18 -0.79 -3.10
C ARG A 123 14.87 -2.15 -3.14
N TRP A 124 15.07 -2.79 -1.98
CA TRP A 124 15.84 -4.03 -1.84
C TRP A 124 14.96 -5.27 -1.62
N GLY A 125 13.71 -5.11 -1.18
CA GLY A 125 12.74 -6.20 -1.07
C GLY A 125 12.32 -6.80 -2.42
N ARG A 126 12.63 -6.13 -3.55
CA ARG A 126 12.44 -6.63 -4.92
C ARG A 126 13.72 -7.19 -5.55
N THR A 127 14.56 -7.86 -4.77
CA THR A 127 15.45 -8.84 -5.41
C THR A 127 14.62 -10.11 -5.62
N PRO A 128 14.36 -10.55 -6.87
CA PRO A 128 13.86 -11.91 -7.04
C PRO A 128 14.90 -12.82 -6.38
N ARG A 129 14.46 -13.76 -5.54
CA ARG A 129 15.28 -14.91 -5.12
C ARG A 129 15.60 -15.73 -6.39
N ARG A 130 16.50 -15.21 -7.23
CA ARG A 130 17.09 -15.94 -8.34
C ARG A 130 18.19 -16.77 -7.71
N GLY A 131 17.84 -17.96 -7.25
CA GLY A 131 18.77 -18.76 -6.45
C GLY A 131 18.24 -20.13 -6.06
N ALA A 132 17.72 -20.88 -7.03
CA ALA A 132 17.72 -22.34 -6.96
C ALA A 132 17.80 -22.92 -8.37
N SER A 133 18.82 -22.50 -9.13
CA SER A 133 19.32 -23.36 -10.20
C SER A 133 20.09 -24.49 -9.53
N SER A 134 19.38 -25.55 -9.12
CA SER A 134 19.99 -26.85 -8.85
C SER A 134 20.46 -27.41 -10.19
N HIS A 135 21.59 -26.91 -10.65
CA HIS A 135 22.45 -27.65 -11.56
C HIS A 135 23.13 -28.74 -10.72
N GLY A 136 22.72 -29.98 -10.94
CA GLY A 136 23.36 -31.17 -10.41
C GLY A 136 23.50 -32.20 -11.54
N PRO A 137 24.55 -33.04 -11.46
CA PRO A 137 25.54 -33.30 -12.52
C PRO A 137 25.08 -34.15 -13.69
#